data_AF-A0A1Q2CVQ7-F1
#
_entry.id   AF-A0A1Q2CVQ7-F1
#
_cell.length_a   1.000
_cell.length_b   1.000
_cell.length_c   1.000
_cell.angle_alpha   90.00
_cell.angle_beta   90.00
_cell.angle_gamma   90.00
#
_symmetry.space_group_name_H-M   'P 1'
#
loop_
_entity.id
_entity.type
_entity.pdbx_description
1 polymer ?
#
loop_
_entity_poly.entity_id
_entity_poly.type
_entity_poly.pdbx_seq_one_letter_code
_entity_poly.pdbx_strand_id
1 'polypeptide(L)'
;MPIRQDLRNVAIVAHVDHGKTTLVDAMLWQSGAFREGADVNNRVMDSMDLEREKGITILAKNTAVKHTRPDGTAATINIIDTPGHADFGGEVERGLEMVDGVILLVDASEGPLPQTRFVLRKALAKKLPIIVVVNKVDRSDARISAVVEETYDLFMDLIDDDATEVLDFPIVYASAKAGRASTEQPADGEMPDSPNLEPLFSTLFEHIPAPSYEEGAVLQAHVTNLDASPYLGRLALCRIIQGELKRGQQVAWCKTDGTVQNVKLTELLMTEALERVPADSAGPGDIVAIAGIPEIMIGETLSDPENPKPLPLIHVDHPSISMTIGINTSPLAGRSGKNLTARLLKARLDQELIGNVSIRVNQTERPDTWEVQGRGELQLAILVEMMRRESFELTVGKPQVVTQVIDGKVHEPIERLTVDIPDEFVGVVTQLMGLRRGQMEQMVNHGTGWVRMEFIVPARGLIGFRTEFLTETRGTGIMNHVAEGYAPWAGDFRTRPTGSLVADRTGSVTSYALFNLQERGTMFVSPGAEVYEGMIVGENPRAEDMDVNPTKEKKLTNVRSSTGDELERLIPAKQMSMEQQLEFCAGDECLEVTPAVVRIRKVTLNANDRAKERNRAKKA
;
A
#
# COMPACT_ATOMS: atom_id res chain seq x y z
N MET A 1 -5.88 14.37 35.65
CA MET A 1 -5.55 13.06 35.07
C MET A 1 -4.04 12.90 35.13
N PRO A 2 -3.51 11.81 35.72
CA PRO A 2 -2.09 11.47 35.61
C PRO A 2 -1.68 11.28 34.14
N ILE A 3 -0.39 11.50 33.87
CA ILE A 3 0.22 11.44 32.54
C ILE A 3 1.51 10.61 32.57
N ARG A 4 1.77 9.83 31.52
CA ARG A 4 2.97 9.00 31.36
C ARG A 4 4.11 9.80 30.73
N GLN A 5 4.79 10.59 31.55
CA GLN A 5 5.90 11.45 31.08
C GLN A 5 7.06 10.67 30.45
N ASP A 6 7.20 9.39 30.82
CA ASP A 6 8.18 8.43 30.33
C ASP A 6 7.84 7.84 28.95
N LEU A 7 6.73 8.25 28.32
CA LEU A 7 6.28 7.67 27.06
C LEU A 7 5.85 8.74 26.03
N ARG A 8 6.21 8.52 24.77
CA ARG A 8 5.66 9.25 23.61
C ARG A 8 5.35 8.26 22.50
N ASN A 9 4.16 8.35 21.91
CA ASN A 9 3.78 7.55 20.76
C ASN A 9 3.63 8.48 19.55
N VAL A 10 4.39 8.25 18.49
CA VAL A 10 4.48 9.17 17.35
C VAL A 10 4.39 8.41 16.04
N ALA A 11 3.71 8.96 15.04
CA ALA A 11 3.75 8.42 13.67
C ALA A 11 4.74 9.22 12.82
N ILE A 12 5.48 8.57 11.93
CA ILE A 12 6.29 9.28 10.92
C ILE A 12 5.59 9.22 9.57
N VAL A 13 5.41 10.39 8.98
CA VAL A 13 4.80 10.60 7.67
C VAL A 13 5.85 11.22 6.76
N ALA A 14 6.13 10.58 5.63
CA ALA A 14 7.17 11.02 4.70
C ALA A 14 6.81 10.58 3.28
N HIS A 15 7.29 11.31 2.28
CA HIS A 15 7.32 10.79 0.92
C HIS A 15 8.37 9.68 0.77
N VAL A 16 8.28 8.93 -0.33
CA VAL A 16 9.30 7.99 -0.76
C VAL A 16 10.65 8.69 -0.80
N ASP A 17 11.70 8.03 -0.33
CA ASP A 17 13.08 8.55 -0.33
C ASP A 17 13.36 9.83 0.49
N HIS A 18 12.40 10.39 1.23
CA HIS A 18 12.66 11.54 2.15
C HIS A 18 13.48 11.15 3.40
N GLY A 19 13.83 9.87 3.53
CA GLY A 19 14.78 9.39 4.53
C GLY A 19 14.15 8.96 5.86
N LYS A 20 12.87 8.56 5.84
CA LYS A 20 12.14 8.06 7.02
C LYS A 20 12.89 6.94 7.75
N THR A 21 13.20 5.86 7.04
CA THR A 21 13.97 4.73 7.59
C THR A 21 15.33 5.16 8.11
N THR A 22 16.02 6.04 7.38
CA THR A 22 17.34 6.56 7.80
C THR A 22 17.25 7.37 9.11
N LEU A 23 16.19 8.16 9.30
CA LEU A 23 15.98 8.91 10.54
C LEU A 23 15.71 7.98 11.72
N VAL A 24 14.82 6.99 11.54
CA VAL A 24 14.51 5.99 12.57
C VAL A 24 15.75 5.18 12.95
N ASP A 25 16.54 4.75 11.95
CA ASP A 25 17.80 4.04 12.20
C ASP A 25 18.77 4.92 13.01
N ALA A 26 18.92 6.21 12.66
CA ALA A 26 19.79 7.13 13.40
C ALA A 26 19.32 7.32 14.85
N MET A 27 18.01 7.39 15.09
CA MET A 27 17.43 7.43 16.44
C MET A 27 17.77 6.15 17.24
N LEU A 28 17.67 4.97 16.61
CA LEU A 28 18.02 3.69 17.23
C LEU A 28 19.50 3.58 17.56
N TRP A 29 20.40 3.98 16.65
CA TRP A 29 21.84 3.98 16.90
C TRP A 29 22.21 4.86 18.10
N GLN A 30 21.64 6.06 18.16
CA GLN A 30 21.92 7.01 19.25
C GLN A 30 21.28 6.59 20.58
N SER A 31 20.22 5.79 20.56
CA SER A 31 19.65 5.18 21.77
C SER A 31 20.51 4.07 22.38
N GLY A 32 21.57 3.64 21.69
CA GLY A 32 22.40 2.51 22.12
C GLY A 32 21.75 1.14 21.90
N ALA A 33 20.71 1.05 21.06
CA ALA A 33 20.00 -0.19 20.75
C ALA A 33 20.91 -1.22 20.03
N PHE A 34 21.93 -0.78 19.31
CA PHE A 34 22.88 -1.63 18.60
C PHE A 34 24.26 -1.59 19.27
N ARG A 35 24.88 -2.78 19.46
CA ARG A 35 26.27 -2.87 19.95
C ARG A 35 27.24 -2.52 18.81
N GLU A 36 28.32 -1.80 19.12
CA GLU A 36 29.43 -1.59 18.18
C GLU A 36 29.94 -2.94 17.64
N GLY A 37 29.87 -3.15 16.32
CA GLY A 37 30.28 -4.39 15.66
C GLY A 37 29.18 -5.41 15.38
N ALA A 38 27.91 -5.12 15.66
CA ALA A 38 26.81 -5.90 15.11
C ALA A 38 26.76 -5.68 13.57
N ASP A 39 26.70 -6.77 12.81
CA ASP A 39 26.64 -6.80 11.34
C ASP A 39 25.22 -6.37 10.88
N VAL A 40 24.87 -5.12 11.20
CA VAL A 40 23.57 -4.54 10.85
C VAL A 40 23.74 -3.92 9.48
N ASN A 41 23.55 -4.73 8.45
CA ASN A 41 23.46 -4.24 7.07
C ASN A 41 22.53 -3.03 7.00
N ASN A 42 22.99 -1.97 6.34
CA ASN A 42 22.30 -0.69 6.15
C ASN A 42 20.78 -0.84 5.95
N ARG A 43 19.98 -0.17 6.82
CA ARG A 43 18.51 -0.05 6.82
C ARG A 43 17.73 -1.24 7.39
N VAL A 44 17.36 -1.14 8.67
CA VAL A 44 16.72 -2.25 9.42
C VAL A 44 15.18 -2.22 9.33
N MET A 45 14.58 -1.06 9.04
CA MET A 45 13.11 -0.93 8.96
C MET A 45 12.49 -1.52 7.69
N ASP A 46 13.17 -1.39 6.55
CA ASP A 46 12.71 -1.92 5.25
C ASP A 46 13.06 -3.42 5.16
N SER A 47 12.43 -4.25 5.99
CA SER A 47 12.78 -5.68 6.08
C SER A 47 12.29 -6.51 4.88
N MET A 48 11.34 -5.99 4.10
CA MET A 48 10.87 -6.64 2.88
C MET A 48 11.56 -6.03 1.66
N ASP A 49 12.16 -6.87 0.80
CA ASP A 49 12.76 -6.42 -0.47
C ASP A 49 11.74 -5.65 -1.34
N LEU A 50 10.46 -5.97 -1.23
CA LEU A 50 9.38 -5.29 -1.95
C LEU A 50 9.15 -3.84 -1.47
N GLU A 51 9.25 -3.58 -0.16
CA GLU A 51 9.17 -2.22 0.39
C GLU A 51 10.31 -1.35 -0.15
N ARG A 52 11.52 -1.93 -0.25
CA ARG A 52 12.71 -1.26 -0.81
C ARG A 52 12.59 -0.98 -2.30
N GLU A 53 12.11 -1.95 -3.08
CA GLU A 53 11.97 -1.82 -4.53
C GLU A 53 10.87 -0.83 -4.93
N LYS A 54 9.77 -0.80 -4.16
CA LYS A 54 8.63 0.08 -4.42
C LYS A 54 8.75 1.43 -3.70
N GLY A 55 9.68 1.56 -2.76
CA GLY A 55 9.89 2.76 -1.96
C GLY A 55 8.74 3.08 -0.98
N ILE A 56 7.86 2.13 -0.69
CA ILE A 56 6.68 2.32 0.15
C ILE A 56 6.76 1.47 1.43
N THR A 57 6.29 2.01 2.54
CA THR A 57 5.96 1.19 3.73
C THR A 57 4.64 0.50 3.47
N ILE A 58 4.62 -0.83 3.56
CA ILE A 58 3.41 -1.63 3.30
C ILE A 58 2.68 -1.92 4.60
N LEU A 59 3.39 -2.35 5.65
CA LEU A 59 2.81 -2.64 6.96
C LEU A 59 3.31 -1.68 8.02
N ALA A 60 2.41 -1.23 8.89
CA ALA A 60 2.80 -0.38 10.00
C ALA A 60 3.62 -1.16 11.04
N LYS A 61 4.88 -0.78 11.25
CA LYS A 61 5.77 -1.36 12.26
C LYS A 61 5.95 -0.40 13.43
N ASN A 62 5.90 -0.97 14.64
CA ASN A 62 6.24 -0.25 15.86
C ASN A 62 7.72 -0.41 16.16
N THR A 63 8.41 0.70 16.40
CA THR A 63 9.81 0.76 16.82
C THR A 63 9.91 1.52 18.13
N ALA A 64 10.51 0.91 19.15
CA ALA A 64 10.64 1.52 20.47
C ALA A 64 12.07 2.05 20.70
N VAL A 65 12.22 3.37 20.68
CA VAL A 65 13.50 4.04 20.92
C VAL A 65 13.58 4.45 22.39
N LYS A 66 14.56 3.91 23.13
CA LYS A 66 14.85 4.35 24.51
C LYS A 66 15.69 5.62 24.49
N HIS A 67 15.33 6.62 25.27
CA HIS A 67 16.06 7.87 25.33
C HIS A 67 16.24 8.29 26.79
N THR A 68 17.46 8.69 27.16
CA THR A 68 17.73 9.26 28.48
C THR A 68 17.79 10.77 28.32
N ARG A 69 16.81 11.46 28.91
CA ARG A 69 16.72 12.90 28.84
C ARG A 69 17.90 13.55 29.59
N PRO A 70 18.23 14.83 29.31
CA PRO A 70 19.34 15.52 29.97
C PRO A 70 19.23 15.58 31.50
N ASP A 71 18.03 15.47 32.06
CA ASP A 71 17.75 15.40 33.50
C ASP A 71 18.02 14.01 34.12
N GLY A 72 18.47 13.03 33.32
CA GLY A 72 18.77 11.66 33.72
C GLY A 72 17.56 10.73 33.75
N THR A 73 16.37 11.20 33.37
CA THR A 73 15.16 10.37 33.33
C THR A 73 15.08 9.58 32.02
N ALA A 74 14.77 8.30 32.11
CA ALA A 74 14.57 7.44 30.95
C ALA A 74 13.14 7.59 30.42
N ALA A 75 13.01 7.63 29.10
CA ALA A 75 11.73 7.64 28.40
C ALA A 75 11.79 6.75 27.16
N THR A 76 10.64 6.29 26.71
CA THR A 76 10.48 5.47 25.50
C THR A 76 9.68 6.26 24.46
N ILE A 77 10.18 6.28 23.23
CA ILE A 77 9.48 6.86 22.08
C ILE A 77 9.08 5.70 21.17
N ASN A 78 7.80 5.40 21.11
CA ASN A 78 7.25 4.46 20.15
C ASN A 78 7.00 5.18 18.84
N ILE A 79 7.63 4.70 17.79
CA ILE A 79 7.52 5.22 16.44
C ILE A 79 6.69 4.23 15.63
N ILE A 80 5.53 4.67 15.18
CA ILE A 80 4.67 3.93 14.27
C ILE A 80 4.99 4.37 12.84
N ASP A 81 5.54 3.45 12.06
CA ASP A 81 5.80 3.71 10.66
C ASP A 81 4.50 3.61 9.85
N THR A 82 3.95 4.74 9.38
CA THR A 82 2.70 4.72 8.58
C THR A 82 2.98 4.56 7.08
N PRO A 83 2.20 3.75 6.34
CA PRO A 83 2.19 3.76 4.88
C PRO A 83 1.90 5.15 4.32
N GLY A 84 2.69 5.62 3.35
CA GLY A 84 2.47 6.93 2.70
C GLY A 84 1.52 6.89 1.50
N HIS A 85 0.90 5.74 1.22
CA HIS A 85 0.25 5.46 -0.05
C HIS A 85 -1.26 5.24 0.11
N ALA A 86 -2.06 5.87 -0.78
CA ALA A 86 -3.52 5.95 -0.73
C ALA A 86 -4.24 4.59 -0.54
N ASP A 87 -3.81 3.55 -1.25
CA ASP A 87 -4.41 2.21 -1.20
C ASP A 87 -4.31 1.54 0.19
N PHE A 88 -3.49 2.08 1.10
CA PHE A 88 -3.36 1.66 2.49
C PHE A 88 -4.07 2.61 3.46
N GLY A 89 -5.05 3.38 2.99
CA GLY A 89 -5.73 4.42 3.78
C GLY A 89 -6.23 3.95 5.15
N GLY A 90 -6.86 2.78 5.25
CA GLY A 90 -7.28 2.28 6.56
C GLY A 90 -6.13 1.77 7.43
N GLU A 91 -4.96 1.46 6.87
CA GLU A 91 -3.76 1.14 7.64
C GLU A 91 -3.12 2.41 8.23
N VAL A 92 -3.18 3.51 7.47
CA VAL A 92 -2.84 4.84 7.95
C VAL A 92 -3.75 5.25 9.11
N GLU A 93 -5.07 5.10 8.96
CA GLU A 93 -6.01 5.46 10.03
C GLU A 93 -5.75 4.66 11.31
N ARG A 94 -5.52 3.34 11.20
CA ARG A 94 -5.14 2.48 12.32
C ARG A 94 -3.82 2.90 12.97
N GLY A 95 -2.83 3.29 12.16
CA GLY A 95 -1.56 3.83 12.61
C GLY A 95 -1.74 5.11 13.42
N LEU A 96 -2.60 6.01 12.96
CA LEU A 96 -2.90 7.27 13.63
C LEU A 96 -3.68 7.08 14.94
N GLU A 97 -4.47 6.02 15.10
CA GLU A 97 -5.11 5.70 16.40
C GLU A 97 -4.10 5.25 17.47
N MET A 98 -2.92 4.80 17.07
CA MET A 98 -1.89 4.31 18.01
C MET A 98 -1.03 5.42 18.62
N VAL A 99 -1.10 6.65 18.08
CA VAL A 99 -0.13 7.70 18.38
C VAL A 99 -0.80 8.92 19.03
N ASP A 100 0.05 9.79 19.57
CA ASP A 100 -0.31 11.04 20.24
C ASP A 100 0.18 12.28 19.47
N GLY A 101 0.96 12.08 18.41
CA GLY A 101 1.46 13.13 17.53
C GLY A 101 2.11 12.58 16.27
N VAL A 102 2.44 13.48 15.34
CA VAL A 102 2.96 13.13 14.01
C VAL A 102 4.25 13.88 13.72
N ILE A 103 5.22 13.19 13.13
CA ILE A 103 6.43 13.78 12.56
C ILE A 103 6.24 13.80 11.04
N LEU A 104 6.14 15.00 10.47
CA LEU A 104 6.13 15.20 9.01
C LEU A 104 7.58 15.39 8.53
N LEU A 105 8.11 14.39 7.83
CA LEU A 105 9.45 14.43 7.28
C LEU A 105 9.43 14.94 5.83
N VAL A 106 10.19 16.00 5.56
CA VAL A 106 10.26 16.68 4.26
C VAL A 106 11.71 16.77 3.81
N ASP A 107 12.01 16.46 2.55
CA ASP A 107 13.35 16.62 1.99
C ASP A 107 13.68 18.11 1.72
N ALA A 108 14.86 18.56 2.14
CA ALA A 108 15.31 19.95 2.03
C ALA A 108 15.56 20.44 0.59
N SER A 109 15.60 19.54 -0.40
CA SER A 109 15.74 19.86 -1.83
C SER A 109 14.40 19.68 -2.56
N GLU A 110 13.64 18.64 -2.26
CA GLU A 110 12.41 18.35 -2.99
C GLU A 110 11.19 19.09 -2.44
N GLY A 111 11.13 19.35 -1.14
CA GLY A 111 9.96 19.95 -0.49
C GLY A 111 8.82 18.95 -0.26
N PRO A 112 7.65 19.43 0.21
CA PRO A 112 6.51 18.58 0.48
C PRO A 112 5.93 18.00 -0.81
N LEU A 113 5.79 16.67 -0.86
CA LEU A 113 5.27 15.99 -2.05
C LEU A 113 3.82 15.51 -1.87
N PRO A 114 3.06 15.42 -2.98
CA PRO A 114 1.68 14.98 -3.04
C PRO A 114 1.21 13.88 -2.09
N GLN A 115 2.00 12.82 -1.95
CA GLN A 115 1.62 11.61 -1.24
C GLN A 115 1.47 11.86 0.27
N THR A 116 2.22 12.82 0.83
CA THR A 116 2.14 13.17 2.25
C THR A 116 0.84 13.89 2.62
N ARG A 117 0.18 14.54 1.64
CA ARG A 117 -1.05 15.32 1.85
C ARG A 117 -2.20 14.50 2.39
N PHE A 118 -2.31 13.25 1.94
CA PHE A 118 -3.39 12.36 2.37
C PHE A 118 -3.28 12.05 3.87
N VAL A 119 -2.12 11.56 4.29
CA VAL A 119 -1.89 11.18 5.69
C VAL A 119 -1.94 12.40 6.60
N LEU A 120 -1.34 13.51 6.17
CA LEU A 120 -1.36 14.77 6.90
C LEU A 120 -2.79 15.28 7.13
N ARG A 121 -3.65 15.23 6.11
CA ARG A 121 -5.07 15.60 6.26
C ARG A 121 -5.80 14.75 7.30
N LYS A 122 -5.54 13.44 7.33
CA LYS A 122 -6.14 12.53 8.32
C LYS A 122 -5.63 12.83 9.73
N ALA A 123 -4.35 13.17 9.88
CA ALA A 123 -3.78 13.60 11.15
C ALA A 123 -4.39 14.92 11.65
N LEU A 124 -4.58 15.89 10.75
CA LEU A 124 -5.22 17.17 11.02
C LEU A 124 -6.68 17.03 11.43
N ALA A 125 -7.45 16.18 10.74
CA ALA A 125 -8.83 15.88 11.11
C ALA A 125 -8.95 15.26 12.52
N LYS A 126 -7.92 14.52 12.95
CA LYS A 126 -7.79 13.98 14.31
C LYS A 126 -7.23 14.97 15.34
N LYS A 127 -6.86 16.19 14.91
CA LYS A 127 -6.23 17.22 15.73
C LYS A 127 -4.96 16.74 16.42
N LEU A 128 -4.20 15.88 15.74
CA LEU A 128 -2.91 15.43 16.25
C LEU A 128 -1.88 16.57 16.09
N PRO A 129 -1.07 16.86 17.12
CA PRO A 129 0.03 17.81 17.00
C PRO A 129 1.09 17.29 16.02
N ILE A 130 1.61 18.19 15.20
CA ILE A 130 2.56 17.86 14.12
C ILE A 130 3.88 18.59 14.37
N ILE A 131 4.99 17.86 14.20
CA ILE A 131 6.34 18.40 14.17
C ILE A 131 6.87 18.22 12.76
N VAL A 132 7.38 19.28 12.16
CA VAL A 132 7.98 19.22 10.82
C VAL A 132 9.48 18.99 10.95
N VAL A 133 9.99 17.99 10.23
CA VAL A 133 11.42 17.69 10.15
C VAL A 133 11.89 17.89 8.71
N VAL A 134 12.67 18.94 8.48
CA VAL A 134 13.31 19.19 7.19
C VAL A 134 14.63 18.42 7.15
N ASN A 135 14.67 17.33 6.38
CA ASN A 135 15.76 16.37 6.34
C ASN A 135 16.68 16.55 5.14
N LYS A 136 17.89 15.99 5.22
CA LYS A 136 18.95 16.09 4.20
C LYS A 136 19.41 17.52 3.91
N VAL A 137 19.43 18.36 4.96
CA VAL A 137 19.91 19.75 4.86
C VAL A 137 21.39 19.86 4.45
N ASP A 138 22.15 18.76 4.60
CA ASP A 138 23.55 18.64 4.19
C ASP A 138 23.77 18.52 2.68
N ARG A 139 22.69 18.42 1.88
CA ARG A 139 22.80 18.32 0.44
C ARG A 139 23.10 19.67 -0.20
N SER A 140 24.00 19.68 -1.18
CA SER A 140 24.38 20.90 -1.90
C SER A 140 23.26 21.55 -2.69
N ASP A 141 22.20 20.80 -3.00
CA ASP A 141 20.99 21.28 -3.68
C ASP A 141 19.84 21.61 -2.71
N ALA A 142 20.11 21.71 -1.40
CA ALA A 142 19.13 22.13 -0.42
C ALA A 142 18.64 23.57 -0.68
N ARG A 143 17.37 23.81 -0.40
CA ARG A 143 16.67 25.09 -0.55
C ARG A 143 15.74 25.30 0.64
N ILE A 144 16.33 25.35 1.84
CA ILE A 144 15.63 25.11 3.11
C ILE A 144 14.50 26.13 3.32
N SER A 145 14.75 27.42 3.11
CA SER A 145 13.73 28.45 3.30
C SER A 145 12.53 28.28 2.37
N ALA A 146 12.77 27.91 1.10
CA ALA A 146 11.71 27.69 0.13
C ALA A 146 10.88 26.44 0.48
N VAL A 147 11.53 25.37 0.95
CA VAL A 147 10.84 24.15 1.42
C VAL A 147 9.97 24.42 2.65
N VAL A 148 10.44 25.26 3.57
CA VAL A 148 9.65 25.67 4.73
C VAL A 148 8.41 26.46 4.28
N GLU A 149 8.57 27.42 3.37
CA GLU A 149 7.45 28.18 2.80
C GLU A 149 6.44 27.27 2.07
N GLU A 150 6.92 26.37 1.20
CA GLU A 150 6.08 25.36 0.54
C GLU A 150 5.35 24.44 1.54
N THR A 151 5.97 24.17 2.69
CA THR A 151 5.33 23.39 3.77
C THR A 151 4.24 24.21 4.45
N TYR A 152 4.42 25.51 4.66
CA TYR A 152 3.33 26.36 5.14
C TYR A 152 2.17 26.42 4.14
N ASP A 153 2.46 26.58 2.85
CA ASP A 153 1.45 26.55 1.78
C ASP A 153 0.68 25.23 1.76
N LEU A 154 1.39 24.11 1.95
CA LEU A 154 0.77 22.78 2.10
C LEU A 154 -0.26 22.75 3.23
N PHE A 155 0.08 23.29 4.39
CA PHE A 155 -0.84 23.32 5.53
C PHE A 155 -2.02 24.25 5.25
N MET A 156 -1.78 25.43 4.66
CA MET A 156 -2.86 26.34 4.28
C MET A 156 -3.86 25.70 3.30
N ASP A 157 -3.40 24.87 2.36
CA ASP A 157 -4.27 24.13 1.44
C ASP A 157 -5.09 22.99 2.10
N LEU A 158 -4.67 22.53 3.27
CA LEU A 158 -5.22 21.34 3.95
C LEU A 158 -6.07 21.70 5.17
N ILE A 159 -5.88 22.87 5.75
CA ILE A 159 -6.61 23.39 6.89
C ILE A 159 -7.93 23.98 6.42
N ASP A 160 -9.03 23.69 7.13
CA ASP A 160 -10.30 24.38 6.96
C ASP A 160 -10.23 25.77 7.63
N ASP A 161 -10.94 26.78 7.10
CA ASP A 161 -10.84 28.21 7.48
C ASP A 161 -10.89 28.51 9.01
N ASP A 162 -11.44 27.61 9.83
CA ASP A 162 -11.60 27.76 11.28
C ASP A 162 -10.43 27.22 12.13
N ALA A 163 -9.35 26.69 11.53
CA ALA A 163 -8.27 25.98 12.23
C ALA A 163 -6.86 26.59 12.09
N THR A 164 -6.74 27.92 12.09
CA THR A 164 -5.46 28.66 11.99
C THR A 164 -4.45 28.35 13.10
N GLU A 165 -4.88 27.84 14.26
CA GLU A 165 -3.99 27.43 15.37
C GLU A 165 -3.03 26.29 14.98
N VAL A 166 -3.33 25.56 13.90
CA VAL A 166 -2.53 24.44 13.39
C VAL A 166 -1.25 24.91 12.68
N LEU A 167 -1.15 26.20 12.30
CA LEU A 167 0.02 26.74 11.60
C LEU A 167 1.24 26.98 12.50
N ASP A 168 1.11 26.84 13.81
CA ASP A 168 2.22 26.97 14.76
C ASP A 168 2.84 25.60 15.06
N PHE A 169 3.49 25.01 14.06
CA PHE A 169 4.20 23.74 14.20
C PHE A 169 5.71 23.97 14.38
N PRO A 170 6.38 23.27 15.31
CA PRO A 170 7.83 23.35 15.45
C PRO A 170 8.52 22.71 14.25
N ILE A 171 9.63 23.33 13.84
CA ILE A 171 10.47 22.87 12.72
C ILE A 171 11.82 22.41 13.26
N VAL A 172 12.25 21.22 12.85
CA VAL A 172 13.56 20.67 13.14
C VAL A 172 14.31 20.39 11.84
N TYR A 173 15.53 20.89 11.71
CA TYR A 173 16.40 20.69 10.57
C TYR A 173 17.33 19.51 10.85
N ALA A 174 17.35 18.50 9.99
CA ALA A 174 18.05 17.26 10.24
C ALA A 174 18.92 16.80 9.06
N SER A 175 20.03 16.16 9.39
CA SER A 175 20.73 15.24 8.51
C SER A 175 20.67 13.86 9.14
N ALA A 176 19.65 13.07 8.76
CA ALA A 176 19.46 11.72 9.27
C ALA A 176 20.69 10.82 9.05
N LYS A 177 21.36 10.98 7.90
CA LYS A 177 22.57 10.22 7.55
C LYS A 177 23.74 10.52 8.48
N ALA A 178 23.90 11.77 8.89
CA ALA A 178 24.93 12.17 9.85
C ALA A 178 24.46 11.99 11.31
N GLY A 179 23.17 11.73 11.53
CA GLY A 179 22.56 11.67 12.86
C GLY A 179 22.55 13.02 13.57
N ARG A 180 22.40 14.14 12.85
CA ARG A 180 22.44 15.50 13.42
C ARG A 180 21.11 16.20 13.23
N ALA A 181 20.69 17.00 14.21
CA ALA A 181 19.49 17.84 14.12
C ALA A 181 19.73 19.23 14.74
N SER A 182 18.91 20.20 14.39
CA SER A 182 18.88 21.53 15.01
C SER A 182 17.47 22.12 14.95
N THR A 183 17.11 22.97 15.91
CA THR A 183 15.92 23.82 15.84
C THR A 183 16.21 25.14 15.12
N GLU A 184 17.50 25.47 14.94
CA GLU A 184 17.93 26.65 14.20
C GLU A 184 18.20 26.26 12.74
N GLN A 185 17.76 27.12 11.81
CA GLN A 185 17.93 26.87 10.38
C GLN A 185 19.42 26.98 9.98
N PRO A 186 20.05 25.91 9.46
CA PRO A 186 21.40 26.00 8.90
C PRO A 186 21.38 26.70 7.53
N ALA A 187 22.55 27.10 7.03
CA ALA A 187 22.67 27.51 5.64
C ALA A 187 22.46 26.32 4.70
N ASP A 188 22.04 26.59 3.46
CA ASP A 188 21.78 25.54 2.46
C ASP A 188 23.04 24.69 2.22
N GLY A 189 22.92 23.37 2.39
CA GLY A 189 24.02 22.42 2.24
C GLY A 189 24.96 22.33 3.43
N GLU A 190 24.70 23.04 4.53
CA GLU A 190 25.46 22.92 5.77
C GLU A 190 24.83 21.89 6.72
N MET A 191 25.67 21.36 7.61
CA MET A 191 25.23 20.41 8.63
C MET A 191 24.53 21.16 9.78
N PRO A 192 23.51 20.55 10.42
CA PRO A 192 22.94 21.07 11.66
C PRO A 192 24.03 21.27 12.73
N ASP A 193 23.90 22.27 13.58
CA ASP A 193 24.92 22.65 14.57
C ASP A 193 25.13 21.57 15.65
N SER A 194 24.07 20.93 16.14
CA SER A 194 24.18 19.83 17.11
C SER A 194 24.88 18.60 16.53
N PRO A 195 25.74 17.90 17.29
CA PRO A 195 26.39 16.68 16.85
C PRO A 195 25.47 15.44 16.85
N ASN A 196 24.24 15.55 17.38
CA ASN A 196 23.32 14.43 17.55
C ASN A 196 21.85 14.84 17.29
N LEU A 197 20.91 13.91 17.46
CA LEU A 197 19.47 14.13 17.30
C LEU A 197 18.78 14.69 18.55
N GLU A 198 19.53 15.16 19.56
CA GLU A 198 18.95 15.70 20.81
C GLU A 198 17.89 16.80 20.58
N PRO A 199 18.07 17.75 19.64
CA PRO A 199 17.05 18.76 19.37
C PRO A 199 15.72 18.16 18.89
N LEU A 200 15.77 17.06 18.11
CA LEU A 200 14.56 16.34 17.71
C LEU A 200 13.88 15.68 18.92
N PHE A 201 14.65 14.98 19.77
CA PHE A 201 14.12 14.34 20.97
C PHE A 201 13.48 15.36 21.93
N SER A 202 14.17 16.47 22.19
CA SER A 202 13.66 17.55 23.04
C SER A 202 12.34 18.13 22.50
N THR A 203 12.28 18.42 21.19
CA THR A 203 11.07 18.93 20.54
C THR A 203 9.89 17.96 20.67
N LEU A 204 10.13 16.65 20.53
CA LEU A 204 9.12 15.60 20.72
C LEU A 204 8.54 15.61 22.13
N PHE A 205 9.38 15.72 23.17
CA PHE A 205 8.89 15.73 24.55
C PHE A 205 8.13 17.00 24.93
N GLU A 206 8.48 18.12 24.32
CA GLU A 206 7.85 19.43 24.54
C GLU A 206 6.49 19.56 23.85
N HIS A 207 6.39 19.16 22.59
CA HIS A 207 5.22 19.45 21.76
C HIS A 207 4.23 18.28 21.63
N ILE A 208 4.70 17.03 21.79
CA ILE A 208 3.80 15.86 21.74
C ILE A 208 3.33 15.54 23.16
N PRO A 209 2.01 15.44 23.39
CA PRO A 209 1.48 15.16 24.70
C PRO A 209 1.85 13.74 25.15
N ALA A 210 2.11 13.62 26.46
CA ALA A 210 2.21 12.32 27.12
C ALA A 210 0.84 11.65 27.17
N PRO A 211 0.75 10.31 27.05
CA PRO A 211 -0.51 9.59 27.24
C PRO A 211 -1.11 9.89 28.62
N SER A 212 -2.36 10.35 28.63
CA SER A 212 -3.13 10.63 29.86
C SER A 212 -4.04 9.46 30.22
N TYR A 213 -4.20 9.18 31.52
CA TYR A 213 -5.07 8.12 32.01
C TYR A 213 -5.81 8.51 33.29
N GLU A 214 -6.75 7.67 33.70
CA GLU A 214 -7.49 7.77 34.95
C GLU A 214 -7.02 6.67 35.90
N GLU A 215 -6.55 7.08 37.08
CA GLU A 215 -6.02 6.13 38.07
C GLU A 215 -7.15 5.23 38.61
N GLY A 216 -6.91 3.91 38.61
CA GLY A 216 -7.92 2.92 39.01
C GLY A 216 -9.06 2.73 38.00
N ALA A 217 -8.96 3.31 36.80
CA ALA A 217 -9.91 3.04 35.74
C ALA A 217 -9.85 1.59 35.28
N VAL A 218 -10.99 1.15 34.75
CA VAL A 218 -11.17 -0.19 34.22
C VAL A 218 -10.25 -0.41 33.01
N LEU A 219 -9.72 -1.61 32.84
CA LEU A 219 -8.93 -1.95 31.66
C LEU A 219 -9.69 -1.59 30.39
N GLN A 220 -9.04 -0.85 29.50
CA GLN A 220 -9.49 -0.58 28.14
C GLN A 220 -8.27 -0.64 27.23
N ALA A 221 -8.08 -1.76 26.55
CA ALA A 221 -7.05 -1.92 25.54
C ALA A 221 -7.71 -2.09 24.17
N HIS A 222 -7.38 -1.20 23.24
CA HIS A 222 -7.97 -1.15 21.92
C HIS A 222 -7.12 -1.96 20.94
N VAL A 223 -7.72 -2.91 20.22
CA VAL A 223 -7.04 -3.65 19.16
C VAL A 223 -6.93 -2.76 17.92
N THR A 224 -5.74 -2.25 17.66
CA THR A 224 -5.49 -1.29 16.57
C THR A 224 -4.94 -1.96 15.32
N ASN A 225 -4.21 -3.07 15.46
CA ASN A 225 -3.71 -3.82 14.30
C ASN A 225 -3.59 -5.32 14.59
N LEU A 226 -3.47 -6.14 13.55
CA LEU A 226 -3.21 -7.57 13.68
C LEU A 226 -1.89 -7.93 12.99
N ASP A 227 -1.30 -9.00 13.48
CA ASP A 227 -0.07 -9.58 12.95
C ASP A 227 -0.11 -11.11 13.10
N ALA A 228 0.85 -11.82 12.51
CA ALA A 228 0.94 -13.26 12.55
C ALA A 228 2.31 -13.73 13.04
N SER A 229 2.30 -14.74 13.91
CA SER A 229 3.50 -15.46 14.35
C SER A 229 3.39 -16.93 13.97
N PRO A 230 4.46 -17.54 13.42
CA PRO A 230 4.48 -18.98 13.13
C PRO A 230 4.25 -19.86 14.37
N TYR A 231 4.57 -19.36 15.57
CA TYR A 231 4.50 -20.11 16.82
C TYR A 231 3.28 -19.74 17.67
N LEU A 232 2.92 -18.45 17.69
CA LEU A 232 1.85 -17.92 18.54
C LEU A 232 0.51 -17.75 17.80
N GLY A 233 0.50 -17.93 16.48
CA GLY A 233 -0.68 -17.71 15.65
C GLY A 233 -0.97 -16.22 15.48
N ARG A 234 -2.25 -15.83 15.54
CA ARG A 234 -2.66 -14.42 15.44
C ARG A 234 -2.17 -13.63 16.66
N LEU A 235 -1.51 -12.52 16.38
CA LEU A 235 -1.12 -11.51 17.35
C LEU A 235 -2.00 -10.28 17.18
N ALA A 236 -2.49 -9.71 18.28
CA ALA A 236 -3.23 -8.46 18.25
C ALA A 236 -2.34 -7.35 18.81
N LEU A 237 -2.07 -6.31 18.04
CA LEU A 237 -1.43 -5.10 18.54
C LEU A 237 -2.52 -4.26 19.20
N CYS A 238 -2.27 -3.93 20.47
CA CYS A 238 -3.19 -3.20 21.30
C CYS A 238 -2.54 -1.95 21.86
N ARG A 239 -3.28 -0.84 21.83
CA ARG A 239 -2.95 0.36 22.62
C ARG A 239 -3.77 0.34 23.90
N ILE A 240 -3.10 0.40 25.04
CA ILE A 240 -3.77 0.46 26.35
C ILE A 240 -4.17 1.92 26.61
N ILE A 241 -5.47 2.19 26.73
CA ILE A 241 -6.01 3.52 27.03
C ILE A 241 -6.16 3.70 28.54
N GLN A 242 -6.67 2.67 29.22
CA GLN A 242 -6.91 2.68 30.67
C GLN A 242 -6.55 1.33 31.29
N GLY A 243 -6.24 1.35 32.59
CA GLY A 243 -5.94 0.16 33.37
C GLY A 243 -4.60 -0.52 33.02
N GLU A 244 -4.45 -1.76 33.46
CA GLU A 244 -3.22 -2.54 33.33
C GLU A 244 -3.53 -3.91 32.73
N LEU A 245 -2.69 -4.37 31.80
CA LEU A 245 -2.77 -5.68 31.16
C LEU A 245 -1.63 -6.57 31.65
N LYS A 246 -1.92 -7.81 32.06
CA LYS A 246 -0.91 -8.76 32.56
C LYS A 246 -0.87 -10.04 31.75
N ARG A 247 0.31 -10.63 31.64
CA ARG A 247 0.49 -11.95 31.03
C ARG A 247 -0.29 -13.00 31.80
N GLY A 248 -1.05 -13.86 31.11
CA GLY A 248 -1.87 -14.90 31.73
C GLY A 248 -3.21 -14.40 32.30
N GLN A 249 -3.50 -13.10 32.25
CA GLN A 249 -4.74 -12.51 32.77
C GLN A 249 -5.96 -12.99 31.96
N GLN A 250 -7.08 -13.15 32.66
CA GLN A 250 -8.38 -13.32 32.02
C GLN A 250 -9.01 -11.93 31.81
N VAL A 251 -9.44 -11.65 30.58
CA VAL A 251 -10.01 -10.36 30.16
C VAL A 251 -11.35 -10.56 29.46
N ALA A 252 -12.23 -9.56 29.53
CA ALA A 252 -13.41 -9.48 28.68
C ALA A 252 -13.00 -9.04 27.27
N TRP A 253 -13.25 -9.89 26.30
CA TRP A 253 -13.16 -9.55 24.89
C TRP A 253 -14.52 -9.02 24.42
N CYS A 254 -14.58 -7.70 24.20
CA CYS A 254 -15.75 -7.01 23.69
C CYS A 254 -15.66 -6.95 22.16
N LYS A 255 -16.54 -7.71 21.49
CA LYS A 255 -16.54 -7.87 20.05
C LYS A 255 -17.28 -6.74 19.33
N THR A 256 -17.01 -6.65 18.03
CA THR A 256 -17.69 -5.71 17.11
C THR A 256 -19.21 -5.92 17.02
N ASP A 257 -19.71 -7.13 17.24
CA ASP A 257 -21.14 -7.46 17.24
C ASP A 257 -21.85 -7.17 18.59
N GLY A 258 -21.11 -6.63 19.56
CA GLY A 258 -21.59 -6.33 20.91
C GLY A 258 -21.56 -7.52 21.87
N THR A 259 -21.16 -8.72 21.41
CA THR A 259 -20.97 -9.86 22.31
C THR A 259 -19.71 -9.67 23.17
N VAL A 260 -19.76 -10.17 24.40
CA VAL A 260 -18.64 -10.14 25.34
C VAL A 260 -18.30 -11.55 25.75
N GLN A 261 -17.03 -11.91 25.64
CA GLN A 261 -16.53 -13.24 25.99
C GLN A 261 -15.28 -13.15 26.86
N ASN A 262 -15.21 -13.96 27.91
CA ASN A 262 -13.99 -14.02 28.72
C ASN A 262 -12.95 -14.91 28.03
N VAL A 263 -11.76 -14.35 27.85
CA VAL A 263 -10.62 -15.01 27.19
C VAL A 263 -9.37 -14.86 28.05
N LYS A 264 -8.41 -15.77 27.85
CA LYS A 264 -7.14 -15.75 28.58
C LYS A 264 -6.01 -15.34 27.65
N LEU A 265 -5.22 -14.37 28.08
CA LEU A 265 -4.04 -13.91 27.35
C LEU A 265 -2.90 -14.90 27.58
N THR A 266 -2.41 -15.55 26.53
CA THR A 266 -1.33 -16.54 26.65
C THR A 266 0.04 -15.88 26.72
N GLU A 267 0.25 -14.85 25.90
CA GLU A 267 1.48 -14.07 25.85
C GLU A 267 1.17 -12.58 25.76
N LEU A 268 2.06 -11.80 26.37
CA LEU A 268 2.11 -10.34 26.29
C LEU A 268 3.52 -9.97 25.89
N LEU A 269 3.65 -9.26 24.77
CA LEU A 269 4.92 -8.87 24.18
C LEU A 269 4.97 -7.34 24.08
N MET A 270 6.09 -6.76 24.50
CA MET A 270 6.38 -5.35 24.32
C MET A 270 7.48 -5.20 23.27
N THR A 271 7.42 -4.13 22.48
CA THR A 271 8.48 -3.83 21.52
C THR A 271 9.67 -3.21 22.26
N GLU A 272 10.87 -3.75 22.03
CA GLU A 272 12.14 -3.12 22.40
C GLU A 272 13.00 -2.99 21.14
N ALA A 273 13.38 -1.75 20.79
CA ALA A 273 13.96 -1.43 19.49
C ALA A 273 13.06 -1.96 18.35
N LEU A 274 13.43 -3.08 17.75
CA LEU A 274 12.72 -3.71 16.63
C LEU A 274 12.16 -5.09 16.98
N GLU A 275 12.52 -5.63 18.15
CA GLU A 275 12.15 -6.97 18.55
C GLU A 275 11.00 -6.92 19.56
N ARG A 276 10.17 -7.97 19.52
CA ARG A 276 9.11 -8.16 20.52
C ARG A 276 9.62 -9.08 21.61
N VAL A 277 9.68 -8.58 22.82
CA VAL A 277 10.13 -9.31 24.00
C VAL A 277 8.96 -9.59 24.94
N PRO A 278 8.92 -10.77 25.61
CA PRO A 278 7.91 -11.03 26.63
C PRO A 278 7.96 -10.01 27.76
N ALA A 279 6.79 -9.55 28.18
CA ALA A 279 6.62 -8.66 29.33
C ALA A 279 5.55 -9.22 30.28
N ASP A 280 5.71 -8.96 31.58
CA ASP A 280 4.78 -9.45 32.60
C ASP A 280 3.53 -8.58 32.73
N SER A 281 3.69 -7.27 32.52
CA SER A 281 2.63 -6.26 32.63
C SER A 281 2.86 -5.09 31.68
N ALA A 282 1.79 -4.42 31.29
CA ALA A 282 1.79 -3.17 30.54
C ALA A 282 0.66 -2.25 31.03
N GLY A 283 0.92 -0.95 31.05
CA GLY A 283 0.01 0.07 31.58
C GLY A 283 -0.51 1.03 30.51
N PRO A 284 -1.22 2.09 30.92
CA PRO A 284 -1.80 3.06 30.00
C PRO A 284 -0.74 3.73 29.11
N GLY A 285 -1.06 3.90 27.84
CA GLY A 285 -0.18 4.44 26.80
C GLY A 285 0.70 3.40 26.10
N ASP A 286 0.95 2.24 26.71
CA ASP A 286 1.83 1.22 26.14
C ASP A 286 1.18 0.57 24.90
N ILE A 287 2.03 0.23 23.92
CA ILE A 287 1.66 -0.52 22.72
C ILE A 287 2.22 -1.93 22.86
N VAL A 288 1.33 -2.92 22.92
CA VAL A 288 1.69 -4.32 23.18
C VAL A 288 1.13 -5.24 22.12
N ALA A 289 1.82 -6.34 21.84
CA ALA A 289 1.29 -7.45 21.05
C ALA A 289 0.86 -8.57 22.00
N ILE A 290 -0.38 -9.02 21.85
CA ILE A 290 -0.97 -10.09 22.65
C ILE A 290 -1.28 -11.32 21.82
N ALA A 291 -1.24 -12.49 22.45
CA ALA A 291 -1.63 -13.75 21.86
C ALA A 291 -2.71 -14.48 22.70
N GLY A 292 -3.33 -15.49 22.10
CA GLY A 292 -4.29 -16.38 22.77
C GLY A 292 -5.75 -16.18 22.36
N ILE A 293 -6.02 -15.29 21.39
CA ILE A 293 -7.37 -15.02 20.88
C ILE A 293 -7.35 -15.15 19.35
N PRO A 294 -7.51 -16.36 18.79
CA PRO A 294 -7.37 -16.59 17.34
C PRO A 294 -8.35 -15.82 16.47
N GLU A 295 -9.52 -15.49 17.01
CA GLU A 295 -10.62 -14.83 16.29
C GLU A 295 -10.66 -13.31 16.50
N ILE A 296 -9.72 -12.73 17.26
CA ILE A 296 -9.72 -11.30 17.56
C ILE A 296 -9.62 -10.46 16.28
N MET A 297 -10.38 -9.38 16.24
CA MET A 297 -10.46 -8.45 15.12
C MET A 297 -10.09 -7.02 15.54
N ILE A 298 -9.77 -6.21 14.54
CA ILE A 298 -9.47 -4.79 14.71
C ILE A 298 -10.71 -4.03 15.19
N GLY A 299 -10.51 -3.04 16.05
CA GLY A 299 -11.57 -2.23 16.64
C GLY A 299 -12.23 -2.85 17.87
N GLU A 300 -11.92 -4.11 18.17
CA GLU A 300 -12.41 -4.78 19.37
C GLU A 300 -11.65 -4.29 20.62
N THR A 301 -12.30 -4.39 21.77
CA THR A 301 -11.74 -3.90 23.04
C THR A 301 -11.51 -5.06 24.00
N LEU A 302 -10.34 -5.10 24.61
CA LEU A 302 -10.10 -5.92 25.80
C LEU A 302 -10.34 -5.08 27.05
N SER A 303 -11.17 -5.61 27.94
CA SER A 303 -11.60 -4.92 29.14
C SER A 303 -11.64 -5.85 30.35
N ASP A 304 -12.08 -5.32 31.48
CA ASP A 304 -12.25 -6.07 32.71
C ASP A 304 -13.42 -7.07 32.59
N PRO A 305 -13.25 -8.35 33.01
CA PRO A 305 -14.31 -9.36 32.96
C PRO A 305 -15.57 -9.05 33.76
N GLU A 306 -15.45 -8.31 34.87
CA GLU A 306 -16.56 -8.03 35.78
C GLU A 306 -17.28 -6.72 35.40
N ASN A 307 -16.55 -5.78 34.80
CA ASN A 307 -17.08 -4.48 34.35
C ASN A 307 -16.64 -4.11 32.93
N PRO A 308 -17.12 -4.79 31.86
CA PRO A 308 -16.66 -4.52 30.50
C PRO A 308 -17.04 -3.10 30.04
N LYS A 309 -16.03 -2.33 29.60
CA LYS A 309 -16.20 -0.99 29.02
C LYS A 309 -15.62 -0.91 27.61
N PRO A 310 -16.39 -1.27 26.57
CA PRO A 310 -15.91 -1.22 25.19
C PRO A 310 -15.58 0.21 24.75
N LEU A 311 -14.54 0.35 23.93
CA LEU A 311 -14.21 1.60 23.23
C LEU A 311 -15.00 1.69 21.91
N PRO A 312 -15.11 2.90 21.31
CA PRO A 312 -15.68 3.06 19.98
C PRO A 312 -14.93 2.18 18.96
N LEU A 313 -15.69 1.48 18.12
CA LEU A 313 -15.13 0.59 17.12
C LEU A 313 -14.33 1.38 16.08
N ILE A 314 -13.15 0.85 15.73
CA ILE A 314 -12.43 1.29 14.54
C ILE A 314 -13.16 0.73 13.32
N HIS A 315 -13.61 1.60 12.41
CA HIS A 315 -14.23 1.17 11.17
C HIS A 315 -13.19 0.49 10.26
N VAL A 316 -13.48 -0.74 9.86
CA VAL A 316 -12.68 -1.48 8.88
C VAL A 316 -13.46 -1.50 7.56
N ASP A 317 -13.00 -0.72 6.58
CA ASP A 317 -13.54 -0.77 5.21
C ASP A 317 -13.59 -2.20 4.66
N HIS A 318 -14.71 -2.50 4.00
CA HIS A 318 -14.95 -3.76 3.31
C HIS A 318 -14.11 -3.88 2.03
N PRO A 319 -13.79 -5.10 1.57
CA PRO A 319 -13.16 -5.31 0.27
C PRO A 319 -14.03 -4.76 -0.87
N SER A 320 -13.46 -3.89 -1.72
CA SER A 320 -14.15 -3.34 -2.89
C SER A 320 -13.82 -4.11 -4.19
N ILE A 321 -12.65 -4.75 -4.23
CA ILE A 321 -12.11 -5.45 -5.40
C ILE A 321 -11.94 -6.93 -5.09
N SER A 322 -12.25 -7.78 -6.07
CA SER A 322 -11.94 -9.20 -6.07
C SER A 322 -11.15 -9.61 -7.30
N MET A 323 -10.27 -10.59 -7.13
CA MET A 323 -9.59 -11.26 -8.24
C MET A 323 -9.62 -12.76 -8.04
N THR A 324 -9.59 -13.49 -9.14
CA THR A 324 -9.55 -14.94 -9.11
C THR A 324 -8.11 -15.41 -9.07
N ILE A 325 -7.70 -16.17 -8.04
CA ILE A 325 -6.38 -16.79 -7.93
C ILE A 325 -6.53 -18.30 -8.06
N GLY A 326 -5.83 -18.92 -8.99
CA GLY A 326 -5.88 -20.36 -9.22
C GLY A 326 -4.52 -20.97 -9.55
N ILE A 327 -4.48 -22.28 -9.69
CA ILE A 327 -3.27 -22.99 -10.10
C ILE A 327 -2.84 -22.59 -11.52
N ASN A 328 -1.55 -22.66 -11.82
CA ASN A 328 -1.08 -22.46 -13.19
C ASN A 328 -1.51 -23.64 -14.09
N THR A 329 -2.35 -23.36 -15.09
CA THR A 329 -2.81 -24.34 -16.08
C THR A 329 -2.13 -24.16 -17.44
N SER A 330 -1.05 -23.38 -17.53
CA SER A 330 -0.37 -23.13 -18.80
C SER A 330 0.44 -24.36 -19.26
N PRO A 331 0.74 -24.48 -20.57
CA PRO A 331 1.66 -25.51 -21.09
C PRO A 331 3.09 -25.43 -20.55
N LEU A 332 3.46 -24.33 -19.90
CA LEU A 332 4.78 -24.08 -19.32
C LEU A 332 4.80 -24.24 -17.80
N ALA A 333 3.68 -24.65 -17.20
CA ALA A 333 3.56 -24.87 -15.78
C ALA A 333 4.60 -25.86 -15.25
N GLY A 334 5.22 -25.51 -14.12
CA GLY A 334 6.23 -26.33 -13.44
C GLY A 334 7.65 -26.21 -13.99
N ARG A 335 7.90 -25.27 -14.92
CA ARG A 335 9.26 -25.00 -15.41
C ARG A 335 10.06 -24.08 -14.49
N SER A 336 9.42 -23.19 -13.73
CA SER A 336 10.12 -22.13 -12.98
C SER A 336 9.89 -22.18 -11.47
N GLY A 337 8.71 -22.60 -11.01
CA GLY A 337 8.31 -22.61 -9.62
C GLY A 337 8.16 -24.02 -9.05
N LYS A 338 8.13 -24.07 -7.71
CA LYS A 338 8.07 -25.33 -6.95
C LYS A 338 6.68 -25.56 -6.36
N ASN A 339 5.95 -24.48 -6.09
CA ASN A 339 4.66 -24.53 -5.41
C ASN A 339 3.51 -24.38 -6.41
N LEU A 340 3.02 -25.53 -6.92
CA LEU A 340 2.06 -25.59 -8.04
C LEU A 340 0.68 -26.12 -7.61
N THR A 341 0.60 -26.79 -6.47
CA THR A 341 -0.61 -27.55 -6.09
C THR A 341 -1.65 -26.66 -5.44
N ALA A 342 -2.92 -26.94 -5.73
CA ALA A 342 -4.08 -26.30 -5.10
C ALA A 342 -3.99 -26.27 -3.57
N ARG A 343 -3.49 -27.35 -2.95
CA ARG A 343 -3.31 -27.44 -1.49
C ARG A 343 -2.30 -26.42 -0.95
N LEU A 344 -1.15 -26.29 -1.60
CA LEU A 344 -0.12 -25.31 -1.19
C LEU A 344 -0.63 -23.88 -1.37
N LEU A 345 -1.32 -23.63 -2.50
CA LEU A 345 -1.89 -22.33 -2.81
C LEU A 345 -2.94 -21.93 -1.75
N LYS A 346 -3.88 -22.83 -1.44
CA LYS A 346 -4.89 -22.60 -0.40
C LYS A 346 -4.25 -22.37 0.98
N ALA A 347 -3.29 -23.20 1.38
CA ALA A 347 -2.62 -23.03 2.66
C ALA A 347 -1.94 -21.65 2.81
N ARG A 348 -1.33 -21.14 1.73
CA ARG A 348 -0.71 -19.80 1.73
C ARG A 348 -1.73 -18.67 1.77
N LEU A 349 -2.85 -18.81 1.06
CA LEU A 349 -3.96 -17.86 1.12
C LEU A 349 -4.60 -17.85 2.53
N ASP A 350 -4.75 -19.01 3.16
CA ASP A 350 -5.27 -19.12 4.53
C ASP A 350 -4.31 -18.50 5.56
N GLN A 351 -3.01 -18.63 5.35
CA GLN A 351 -2.00 -17.98 6.17
C GLN A 351 -2.09 -16.45 6.09
N GLU A 352 -2.40 -15.90 4.91
CA GLU A 352 -2.57 -14.46 4.72
C GLU A 352 -3.73 -13.90 5.58
N LEU A 353 -4.82 -14.65 5.71
CA LEU A 353 -5.99 -14.26 6.51
C LEU A 353 -5.71 -14.12 8.02
N ILE A 354 -4.59 -14.66 8.49
CA ILE A 354 -4.23 -14.59 9.92
C ILE A 354 -3.88 -13.15 10.30
N GLY A 355 -3.04 -12.49 9.50
CA GLY A 355 -2.56 -11.13 9.75
C GLY A 355 -3.35 -10.05 9.00
N ASN A 356 -3.96 -10.39 7.86
CA ASN A 356 -4.60 -9.40 6.99
C ASN A 356 -6.13 -9.47 7.07
N VAL A 357 -6.73 -8.54 7.83
CA VAL A 357 -8.20 -8.47 7.98
C VAL A 357 -8.93 -7.94 6.76
N SER A 358 -8.22 -7.22 5.89
CA SER A 358 -8.78 -6.62 4.68
C SER A 358 -8.92 -7.61 3.53
N ILE A 359 -8.36 -8.82 3.66
CA ILE A 359 -8.46 -9.86 2.64
C ILE A 359 -9.55 -10.88 3.02
N ARG A 360 -10.33 -11.29 2.03
CA ARG A 360 -11.27 -12.42 2.12
C ARG A 360 -10.96 -13.42 1.02
N VAL A 361 -11.04 -14.71 1.35
CA VAL A 361 -10.80 -15.79 0.39
C VAL A 361 -12.03 -16.67 0.35
N ASN A 362 -12.78 -16.60 -0.75
CA ASN A 362 -13.98 -17.40 -0.99
C ASN A 362 -13.65 -18.57 -1.92
N GLN A 363 -14.37 -19.68 -1.74
CA GLN A 363 -14.30 -20.79 -2.69
C GLN A 363 -15.11 -20.44 -3.94
N THR A 364 -14.55 -20.76 -5.10
CA THR A 364 -15.29 -20.68 -6.37
C THR A 364 -15.97 -22.01 -6.69
N GLU A 365 -16.73 -22.08 -7.77
CA GLU A 365 -17.27 -23.35 -8.30
C GLU A 365 -16.16 -24.35 -8.67
N ARG A 366 -14.94 -23.85 -8.89
CA ARG A 366 -13.78 -24.66 -9.23
C ARG A 366 -12.90 -24.89 -8.00
N PRO A 367 -12.54 -26.15 -7.67
CA PRO A 367 -11.78 -26.48 -6.46
C PRO A 367 -10.30 -26.06 -6.53
N ASP A 368 -9.81 -25.69 -7.72
CA ASP A 368 -8.42 -25.27 -7.98
C ASP A 368 -8.26 -23.74 -8.04
N THR A 369 -9.34 -23.01 -7.68
CA THR A 369 -9.48 -21.58 -7.91
C THR A 369 -10.24 -20.92 -6.76
N TRP A 370 -9.75 -19.78 -6.29
CA TRP A 370 -10.33 -18.99 -5.20
C TRP A 370 -10.61 -17.57 -5.64
N GLU A 371 -11.70 -17.00 -5.14
CA GLU A 371 -11.94 -15.57 -5.23
C GLU A 371 -11.27 -14.91 -4.02
N VAL A 372 -10.31 -14.03 -4.29
CA VAL A 372 -9.57 -13.28 -3.28
C VAL A 372 -10.01 -11.82 -3.38
N GLN A 373 -10.67 -11.36 -2.33
CA GLN A 373 -11.18 -10.00 -2.21
C GLN A 373 -10.21 -9.18 -1.36
N GLY A 374 -9.97 -7.93 -1.76
CA GLY A 374 -9.12 -6.97 -1.05
C GLY A 374 -9.67 -5.55 -1.20
N ARG A 375 -9.02 -4.58 -0.55
CA ARG A 375 -9.44 -3.18 -0.59
C ARG A 375 -9.03 -2.43 -1.85
N GLY A 376 -8.03 -2.92 -2.56
CA GLY A 376 -7.47 -2.24 -3.73
C GLY A 376 -6.69 -3.21 -4.60
N GLU A 377 -6.45 -2.82 -5.86
CA GLU A 377 -5.73 -3.66 -6.82
C GLU A 377 -4.27 -3.85 -6.40
N LEU A 378 -3.64 -2.81 -5.84
CA LEU A 378 -2.24 -2.87 -5.41
C LEU A 378 -2.04 -3.85 -4.25
N GLN A 379 -2.95 -3.87 -3.27
CA GLN A 379 -2.88 -4.80 -2.15
C GLN A 379 -2.86 -6.24 -2.64
N LEU A 380 -3.74 -6.56 -3.59
CA LEU A 380 -3.82 -7.91 -4.16
C LEU A 380 -2.63 -8.22 -5.07
N ALA A 381 -2.13 -7.23 -5.82
CA ALA A 381 -0.91 -7.37 -6.61
C ALA A 381 0.32 -7.65 -5.73
N ILE A 382 0.44 -7.00 -4.56
CA ILE A 382 1.50 -7.26 -3.58
C ILE A 382 1.43 -8.70 -3.06
N LEU A 383 0.25 -9.19 -2.70
CA LEU A 383 0.07 -10.58 -2.28
C LEU A 383 0.56 -11.55 -3.37
N VAL A 384 0.17 -11.31 -4.62
CA VAL A 384 0.59 -12.13 -5.76
C VAL A 384 2.12 -12.08 -5.96
N GLU A 385 2.73 -10.90 -5.84
CA GLU A 385 4.18 -10.73 -5.97
C GLU A 385 4.95 -11.39 -4.82
N MET A 386 4.45 -11.35 -3.58
CA MET A 386 5.02 -12.10 -2.46
C MET A 386 4.99 -13.60 -2.74
N MET A 387 3.84 -14.13 -3.19
CA MET A 387 3.70 -15.54 -3.54
C MET A 387 4.62 -15.93 -4.70
N ARG A 388 4.80 -15.06 -5.69
CA ARG A 388 5.76 -15.24 -6.78
C ARG A 388 7.20 -15.39 -6.25
N ARG A 389 7.63 -14.55 -5.30
CA ARG A 389 8.95 -14.64 -4.65
C ARG A 389 9.10 -15.90 -3.79
N GLU A 390 8.00 -16.35 -3.17
CA GLU A 390 7.90 -17.63 -2.48
C GLU A 390 7.88 -18.86 -3.43
N SER A 391 8.20 -18.67 -4.71
CA SER A 391 8.30 -19.73 -5.72
C SER A 391 6.97 -20.40 -6.11
N PHE A 392 5.85 -19.71 -5.93
CA PHE A 392 4.56 -20.14 -6.47
C PHE A 392 4.46 -19.89 -7.97
N GLU A 393 3.78 -20.80 -8.67
CA GLU A 393 3.21 -20.50 -9.99
C GLU A 393 1.69 -20.53 -9.90
N LEU A 394 1.07 -19.45 -10.34
CA LEU A 394 -0.36 -19.24 -10.18
C LEU A 394 -0.93 -18.46 -11.38
N THR A 395 -2.24 -18.54 -11.54
CA THR A 395 -2.99 -17.71 -12.48
C THR A 395 -3.79 -16.68 -11.71
N VAL A 396 -3.77 -15.42 -12.16
CA VAL A 396 -4.55 -14.32 -11.59
C VAL A 396 -5.51 -13.78 -12.64
N GLY A 397 -6.81 -13.81 -12.36
CA GLY A 397 -7.84 -13.22 -13.22
C GLY A 397 -7.87 -11.70 -13.14
N LYS A 398 -8.61 -11.08 -14.07
CA LYS A 398 -8.86 -9.64 -14.06
C LYS A 398 -9.51 -9.22 -12.71
N PRO A 399 -9.05 -8.11 -12.09
CA PRO A 399 -9.76 -7.49 -10.97
C PRO A 399 -11.20 -7.11 -11.34
N GLN A 400 -12.15 -7.44 -10.46
CA GLN A 400 -13.57 -7.14 -10.58
C GLN A 400 -14.07 -6.48 -9.29
N VAL A 401 -15.20 -5.78 -9.37
CA VAL A 401 -15.83 -5.20 -8.18
C VAL A 401 -16.71 -6.21 -7.47
N VAL A 402 -16.72 -6.17 -6.14
CA VAL A 402 -17.60 -7.01 -5.33
C VAL A 402 -19.02 -6.42 -5.33
N THR A 403 -19.91 -6.97 -6.16
CA THR A 403 -21.30 -6.52 -6.25
C THR A 403 -22.18 -7.08 -5.12
N GLN A 404 -23.26 -6.36 -4.79
CA GLN A 404 -24.26 -6.80 -3.82
C GLN A 404 -25.67 -6.72 -4.41
N VAL A 405 -26.58 -7.58 -3.96
CA VAL A 405 -28.00 -7.49 -4.30
C VAL A 405 -28.75 -6.87 -3.14
N ILE A 406 -29.21 -5.63 -3.34
CA ILE A 406 -29.99 -4.86 -2.35
C ILE A 406 -31.34 -4.57 -3.00
N ASP A 407 -32.43 -4.94 -2.32
CA ASP A 407 -33.81 -4.78 -2.81
C ASP A 407 -34.04 -5.35 -4.24
N GLY A 408 -33.41 -6.47 -4.55
CA GLY A 408 -33.51 -7.14 -5.86
C GLY A 408 -32.76 -6.45 -7.00
N LYS A 409 -31.98 -5.40 -6.72
CA LYS A 409 -31.13 -4.71 -7.71
C LYS A 409 -29.65 -4.95 -7.42
N VAL A 410 -28.87 -5.13 -8.48
CA VAL A 410 -27.41 -5.20 -8.39
C VAL A 410 -26.87 -3.82 -8.08
N HIS A 411 -26.11 -3.74 -7.00
CA HIS A 411 -25.36 -2.57 -6.57
C HIS A 411 -23.87 -2.86 -6.74
N GLU A 412 -23.12 -1.85 -7.15
CA GLU A 412 -21.66 -1.86 -7.19
C GLU A 412 -21.10 -0.88 -6.15
N PRO A 413 -19.90 -1.17 -5.60
CA PRO A 413 -19.25 -0.25 -4.68
C PRO A 413 -18.90 1.05 -5.40
N ILE A 414 -19.15 2.16 -4.73
CA ILE A 414 -18.75 3.49 -5.15
C ILE A 414 -17.67 4.02 -4.22
N GLU A 415 -16.80 4.83 -4.78
CA GLU A 415 -15.71 5.45 -4.07
C GLU A 415 -15.74 6.96 -4.30
N ARG A 416 -15.47 7.69 -3.22
CA ARG A 416 -15.22 9.12 -3.25
C ARG A 416 -13.77 9.34 -3.64
N LEU A 417 -13.56 9.70 -4.90
CA LEU A 417 -12.26 10.05 -5.45
C LEU A 417 -12.02 11.55 -5.23
N THR A 418 -11.01 11.89 -4.46
CA THR A 418 -10.44 13.24 -4.41
C THR A 418 -9.20 13.27 -5.30
N VAL A 419 -9.18 14.19 -6.27
CA VAL A 419 -7.97 14.48 -7.04
C VAL A 419 -7.53 15.92 -6.78
N ASP A 420 -6.25 16.08 -6.47
CA ASP A 420 -5.59 17.38 -6.43
C ASP A 420 -4.67 17.42 -7.67
N ILE A 421 -4.89 18.39 -8.56
CA ILE A 421 -4.12 18.52 -9.81
C ILE A 421 -3.81 19.98 -10.12
N PRO A 422 -2.72 20.25 -10.86
CA PRO A 422 -2.51 21.57 -11.44
C PRO A 422 -3.68 21.99 -12.36
N ASP A 423 -3.99 23.29 -12.38
CA ASP A 423 -5.11 23.88 -13.13
C ASP A 423 -5.12 23.48 -14.63
N GLU A 424 -3.94 23.26 -15.22
CA GLU A 424 -3.81 22.88 -16.64
C GLU A 424 -4.37 21.48 -16.97
N PHE A 425 -4.46 20.57 -15.99
CA PHE A 425 -4.91 19.19 -16.21
C PHE A 425 -6.41 18.98 -15.93
N VAL A 426 -7.12 20.00 -15.45
CA VAL A 426 -8.55 19.91 -15.09
C VAL A 426 -9.40 19.35 -16.23
N GLY A 427 -9.20 19.84 -17.45
CA GLY A 427 -9.96 19.38 -18.62
C GLY A 427 -9.75 17.90 -18.93
N VAL A 428 -8.50 17.44 -18.91
CA VAL A 428 -8.14 16.05 -19.23
C VAL A 428 -8.69 15.10 -18.16
N VAL A 429 -8.49 15.41 -16.88
CA VAL A 429 -8.96 14.56 -15.78
C VAL A 429 -10.48 14.50 -15.73
N THR A 430 -11.17 15.61 -15.99
CA THR A 430 -12.64 15.63 -16.09
C THR A 430 -13.14 14.71 -17.22
N GLN A 431 -12.47 14.73 -18.38
CA GLN A 431 -12.81 13.84 -19.49
C GLN A 431 -12.60 12.36 -19.14
N LEU A 432 -11.46 12.02 -18.51
CA LEU A 432 -11.17 10.66 -18.06
C LEU A 432 -12.23 10.15 -17.07
N MET A 433 -12.63 10.99 -16.10
CA MET A 433 -13.69 10.66 -15.15
C MET A 433 -15.05 10.48 -15.80
N GLY A 434 -15.39 11.32 -16.80
CA GLY A 434 -16.62 11.19 -17.56
C GLY A 434 -16.76 9.82 -18.26
N LEU A 435 -15.68 9.32 -18.86
CA LEU A 435 -15.65 7.98 -19.49
C LEU A 435 -15.85 6.83 -18.49
N ARG A 436 -15.45 7.07 -17.23
CA ARG A 436 -15.50 6.11 -16.11
C ARG A 436 -16.74 6.27 -15.23
N ARG A 437 -17.75 7.04 -15.70
CA ARG A 437 -19.00 7.33 -14.98
C ARG A 437 -18.80 8.05 -13.64
N GLY A 438 -17.70 8.78 -13.49
CA GLY A 438 -17.48 9.64 -12.33
C GLY A 438 -18.41 10.86 -12.36
N GLN A 439 -19.06 11.13 -11.23
CA GLN A 439 -19.90 12.32 -11.01
C GLN A 439 -19.12 13.30 -10.15
N MET A 440 -18.87 14.51 -10.67
CA MET A 440 -18.20 15.56 -9.92
C MET A 440 -19.17 16.16 -8.90
N GLU A 441 -18.82 16.08 -7.62
CA GLU A 441 -19.60 16.66 -6.52
C GLU A 441 -19.10 18.07 -6.20
N GLN A 442 -17.79 18.24 -6.16
CA GLN A 442 -17.16 19.49 -5.75
C GLN A 442 -15.93 19.79 -6.58
N MET A 443 -15.71 21.07 -6.85
CA MET A 443 -14.47 21.61 -7.39
C MET A 443 -14.10 22.83 -6.55
N VAL A 444 -12.91 22.80 -5.95
CA VAL A 444 -12.36 23.91 -5.17
C VAL A 444 -11.06 24.34 -5.81
N ASN A 445 -10.97 25.62 -6.14
CA ASN A 445 -9.73 26.25 -6.57
C ASN A 445 -9.35 27.28 -5.50
N HIS A 446 -8.23 27.06 -4.82
CA HIS A 446 -7.74 27.94 -3.76
C HIS A 446 -6.93 29.15 -4.30
N GLY A 447 -6.83 29.30 -5.62
CA GLY A 447 -6.06 30.37 -6.27
C GLY A 447 -4.54 30.14 -6.28
N THR A 448 -4.10 28.97 -5.80
CA THR A 448 -2.69 28.56 -5.66
C THR A 448 -2.15 27.82 -6.90
N GLY A 449 -2.95 27.70 -7.97
CA GLY A 449 -2.60 26.97 -9.20
C GLY A 449 -2.88 25.45 -9.14
N TRP A 450 -3.51 25.01 -8.05
CA TRP A 450 -4.04 23.66 -7.88
C TRP A 450 -5.56 23.69 -7.73
N VAL A 451 -6.20 22.73 -8.37
CA VAL A 451 -7.63 22.45 -8.22
C VAL A 451 -7.81 21.12 -7.52
N ARG A 452 -8.64 21.14 -6.46
CA ARG A 452 -9.21 19.94 -5.87
C ARG A 452 -10.53 19.63 -6.55
N MET A 453 -10.69 18.42 -7.04
CA MET A 453 -11.96 17.91 -7.53
C MET A 453 -12.35 16.66 -6.75
N GLU A 454 -13.60 16.61 -6.32
CA GLU A 454 -14.19 15.43 -5.70
C GLU A 454 -15.19 14.79 -6.65
N PHE A 455 -15.07 13.48 -6.81
CA PHE A 455 -15.96 12.67 -7.63
C PHE A 455 -16.52 11.52 -6.81
N ILE A 456 -17.78 11.16 -7.06
CA ILE A 456 -18.30 9.83 -6.77
C ILE A 456 -18.15 8.97 -8.02
N VAL A 457 -17.39 7.88 -7.92
CA VAL A 457 -17.05 7.03 -9.05
C VAL A 457 -17.35 5.57 -8.68
N PRO A 458 -17.95 4.77 -9.58
CA PRO A 458 -17.99 3.32 -9.38
C PRO A 458 -16.57 2.78 -9.25
N ALA A 459 -16.29 1.92 -8.27
CA ALA A 459 -14.93 1.39 -8.04
C ALA A 459 -14.36 0.70 -9.30
N ARG A 460 -15.24 0.12 -10.13
CA ARG A 460 -14.89 -0.47 -11.44
C ARG A 460 -14.28 0.54 -12.41
N GLY A 461 -14.67 1.81 -12.27
CA GLY A 461 -14.16 2.94 -13.03
C GLY A 461 -12.76 3.35 -12.59
N LEU A 462 -12.32 2.99 -11.40
CA LEU A 462 -10.99 3.31 -10.88
C LEU A 462 -9.93 2.25 -11.18
N ILE A 463 -10.33 1.04 -11.61
CA ILE A 463 -9.40 -0.01 -12.04
C ILE A 463 -8.52 0.51 -13.18
N GLY A 464 -7.21 0.47 -12.98
CA GLY A 464 -6.19 1.02 -13.89
C GLY A 464 -6.28 2.53 -14.16
N PHE A 465 -7.11 3.28 -13.43
CA PHE A 465 -7.18 4.74 -13.59
C PHE A 465 -5.87 5.39 -13.13
N ARG A 466 -5.23 4.86 -12.10
CA ARG A 466 -4.02 5.44 -11.51
C ARG A 466 -2.89 5.62 -12.52
N THR A 467 -2.58 4.58 -13.29
CA THR A 467 -1.49 4.61 -14.27
C THR A 467 -1.78 5.62 -15.37
N GLU A 468 -3.03 5.67 -15.86
CA GLU A 468 -3.47 6.66 -16.85
C GLU A 468 -3.43 8.09 -16.29
N PHE A 469 -3.95 8.30 -15.09
CA PHE A 469 -3.96 9.58 -14.39
C PHE A 469 -2.55 10.14 -14.18
N LEU A 470 -1.62 9.31 -13.70
CA LEU A 470 -0.22 9.74 -13.53
C LEU A 470 0.43 10.05 -14.88
N THR A 471 0.11 9.30 -15.94
CA THR A 471 0.65 9.57 -17.28
C THR A 471 0.14 10.91 -17.82
N GLU A 472 -1.16 11.16 -17.73
CA GLU A 472 -1.81 12.37 -18.25
C GLU A 472 -1.46 13.63 -17.45
N THR A 473 -1.30 13.49 -16.13
CA THR A 473 -0.85 14.59 -15.24
C THR A 473 0.67 14.71 -15.15
N ARG A 474 1.42 13.94 -15.96
CA ARG A 474 2.89 13.90 -15.94
C ARG A 474 3.48 13.62 -14.55
N GLY A 475 2.77 12.85 -13.74
CA GLY A 475 3.13 12.46 -12.38
C GLY A 475 2.88 13.53 -11.31
N THR A 476 2.37 14.70 -11.69
CA THR A 476 2.10 15.79 -10.73
C THR A 476 0.78 15.61 -9.99
N GLY A 477 -0.19 14.92 -10.61
CA GLY A 477 -1.50 14.73 -10.01
C GLY A 477 -1.48 13.82 -8.79
N ILE A 478 -2.33 14.16 -7.82
CA ILE A 478 -2.59 13.38 -6.61
C ILE A 478 -3.99 12.83 -6.71
N MET A 479 -4.15 11.54 -6.43
CA MET A 479 -5.45 10.93 -6.32
C MET A 479 -5.54 10.11 -5.04
N ASN A 480 -6.66 10.23 -4.35
CA ASN A 480 -7.03 9.41 -3.21
C ASN A 480 -8.48 9.01 -3.37
N HIS A 481 -8.82 7.80 -3.01
CA HIS A 481 -10.20 7.35 -2.99
C HIS A 481 -10.50 6.67 -1.67
N VAL A 482 -11.72 6.85 -1.20
CA VAL A 482 -12.26 6.21 0.01
C VAL A 482 -13.59 5.59 -0.35
N ALA A 483 -13.91 4.44 0.24
CA ALA A 483 -15.20 3.80 0.04
C ALA A 483 -16.34 4.72 0.49
N GLU A 484 -17.32 4.93 -0.39
CA GLU A 484 -18.53 5.75 -0.13
C GLU A 484 -19.78 4.85 0.03
N GLY A 485 -19.61 3.53 -0.07
CA GLY A 485 -20.68 2.55 0.06
C GLY A 485 -21.08 1.94 -1.27
N TYR A 486 -22.38 1.70 -1.48
CA TYR A 486 -22.93 0.97 -2.63
C TYR A 486 -23.98 1.81 -3.35
N ALA A 487 -23.90 1.83 -4.68
CA ALA A 487 -24.91 2.46 -5.54
C ALA A 487 -25.44 1.45 -6.57
N PRO A 488 -26.65 1.66 -7.12
CA PRO A 488 -27.16 0.84 -8.21
C PRO A 488 -26.18 0.79 -9.38
N TRP A 489 -26.10 -0.35 -10.07
CA TRP A 489 -25.21 -0.57 -11.22
C TRP A 489 -25.26 0.60 -12.22
N ALA A 490 -24.12 1.26 -12.44
CA ALA A 490 -23.98 2.46 -13.27
C ALA A 490 -23.98 2.16 -14.79
N GLY A 491 -24.13 0.88 -15.16
CA GLY A 491 -24.14 0.41 -16.53
C GLY A 491 -22.73 0.04 -17.04
N ASP A 492 -22.70 -0.58 -18.22
CA ASP A 492 -21.44 -1.03 -18.81
C ASP A 492 -20.65 0.14 -19.41
N PHE A 493 -19.33 0.11 -19.22
CA PHE A 493 -18.38 0.97 -19.92
C PHE A 493 -17.13 0.16 -20.25
N ARG A 494 -16.51 0.49 -21.38
CA ARG A 494 -15.27 -0.18 -21.80
C ARG A 494 -14.11 0.32 -20.97
N THR A 495 -13.36 -0.60 -20.38
CA THR A 495 -12.15 -0.26 -19.60
C THR A 495 -10.92 -0.06 -20.47
N ARG A 496 -10.87 -0.66 -21.68
CA ARG A 496 -9.80 -0.43 -22.67
C ARG A 496 -10.37 -0.29 -24.09
N PRO A 497 -9.81 0.60 -24.94
CA PRO A 497 -10.21 0.73 -26.35
C PRO A 497 -9.50 -0.27 -27.27
N THR A 498 -8.42 -0.92 -26.79
CA THR A 498 -7.53 -1.81 -27.54
C THR A 498 -7.85 -3.29 -27.33
N GLY A 499 -7.43 -4.12 -28.29
CA GLY A 499 -7.52 -5.57 -28.29
C GLY A 499 -6.16 -6.22 -28.09
N SER A 500 -6.11 -7.55 -28.10
CA SER A 500 -4.88 -8.31 -27.86
C SER A 500 -4.37 -9.01 -29.11
N LEU A 501 -3.05 -9.01 -29.29
CA LEU A 501 -2.35 -9.89 -30.23
C LEU A 501 -2.08 -11.23 -29.51
N VAL A 502 -2.71 -12.31 -29.98
CA VAL A 502 -2.69 -13.61 -29.31
C VAL A 502 -1.88 -14.60 -30.14
N ALA A 503 -0.92 -15.29 -29.53
CA ALA A 503 -0.14 -16.31 -30.21
C ALA A 503 -1.03 -17.51 -30.58
N ASP A 504 -0.91 -17.98 -31.83
CA ASP A 504 -1.70 -19.10 -32.36
C ASP A 504 -1.04 -20.48 -32.12
N ARG A 505 0.20 -20.51 -31.63
CA ARG A 505 1.00 -21.75 -31.47
C ARG A 505 2.13 -21.60 -30.46
N THR A 506 2.74 -22.73 -30.14
CA THR A 506 3.95 -22.81 -29.30
C THR A 506 5.23 -22.73 -30.11
N GLY A 507 6.23 -22.00 -29.59
CA GLY A 507 7.58 -21.94 -30.16
C GLY A 507 8.39 -20.75 -29.63
N SER A 508 9.56 -20.53 -30.21
CA SER A 508 10.40 -19.36 -29.90
C SER A 508 10.09 -18.21 -30.85
N VAL A 509 9.99 -17.01 -30.30
CA VAL A 509 9.70 -15.77 -31.04
C VAL A 509 10.87 -15.42 -31.96
N THR A 510 10.59 -15.13 -33.23
CA THR A 510 11.63 -14.77 -34.20
C THR A 510 11.62 -13.25 -34.48
N SER A 511 12.79 -12.65 -34.70
CA SER A 511 12.89 -11.23 -35.09
C SER A 511 12.12 -10.93 -36.38
N TYR A 512 12.14 -11.87 -37.34
CA TYR A 512 11.41 -11.75 -38.60
C TYR A 512 9.89 -11.66 -38.40
N ALA A 513 9.32 -12.46 -37.48
CA ALA A 513 7.90 -12.38 -37.18
C ALA A 513 7.56 -11.04 -36.50
N LEU A 514 8.34 -10.64 -35.48
CA LEU A 514 8.11 -9.39 -34.76
C LEU A 514 8.20 -8.15 -35.67
N PHE A 515 9.15 -8.11 -36.60
CA PHE A 515 9.29 -7.01 -37.55
C PHE A 515 8.04 -6.77 -38.40
N ASN A 516 7.31 -7.84 -38.75
CA ASN A 516 6.06 -7.73 -39.49
C ASN A 516 4.85 -7.46 -38.57
N LEU A 517 4.90 -7.92 -37.32
CA LEU A 517 3.82 -7.77 -36.36
C LEU A 517 3.80 -6.37 -35.72
N GLN A 518 4.94 -5.72 -35.56
CA GLN A 518 5.02 -4.36 -35.00
C GLN A 518 4.29 -3.31 -35.84
N GLU A 519 4.08 -3.53 -37.14
CA GLU A 519 3.22 -2.67 -37.99
C GLU A 519 1.74 -2.76 -37.62
N ARG A 520 1.35 -3.83 -36.91
CA ARG A 520 -0.04 -4.11 -36.54
C ARG A 520 -0.34 -3.84 -35.07
N GLY A 521 0.67 -3.51 -34.26
CA GLY A 521 0.49 -3.32 -32.84
C GLY A 521 1.81 -3.26 -32.06
N THR A 522 1.70 -2.97 -30.77
CA THR A 522 2.86 -2.86 -29.88
C THR A 522 3.20 -4.24 -29.31
N MET A 523 4.44 -4.70 -29.47
CA MET A 523 4.85 -6.02 -29.01
C MET A 523 5.24 -6.03 -27.52
N PHE A 524 4.88 -7.09 -26.80
CA PHE A 524 5.24 -7.33 -25.39
C PHE A 524 6.37 -8.34 -25.22
N VAL A 525 6.68 -9.10 -26.28
CA VAL A 525 7.71 -10.14 -26.27
C VAL A 525 8.89 -9.77 -27.17
N SER A 526 10.09 -10.13 -26.73
CA SER A 526 11.34 -9.95 -27.48
C SER A 526 11.69 -11.20 -28.29
N PRO A 527 12.57 -11.09 -29.31
CA PRO A 527 13.12 -12.26 -29.99
C PRO A 527 13.72 -13.27 -29.01
N GLY A 528 13.49 -14.56 -29.25
CA GLY A 528 13.96 -15.66 -28.39
C GLY A 528 12.99 -16.07 -27.28
N ALA A 529 12.00 -15.24 -26.93
CA ALA A 529 11.02 -15.57 -25.90
C ALA A 529 10.22 -16.83 -26.25
N GLU A 530 9.96 -17.69 -25.27
CA GLU A 530 9.07 -18.85 -25.44
C GLU A 530 7.61 -18.41 -25.33
N VAL A 531 6.80 -18.76 -26.33
CA VAL A 531 5.36 -18.49 -26.38
C VAL A 531 4.57 -19.78 -26.60
N TYR A 532 3.26 -19.73 -26.32
CA TYR A 532 2.32 -20.84 -26.52
C TYR A 532 0.96 -20.33 -27.02
N GLU A 533 0.14 -21.23 -27.55
CA GLU A 533 -1.20 -20.88 -28.04
C GLU A 533 -2.03 -20.21 -26.94
N GLY A 534 -2.61 -19.04 -27.22
CA GLY A 534 -3.41 -18.28 -26.27
C GLY A 534 -2.60 -17.29 -25.42
N MET A 535 -1.27 -17.29 -25.49
CA MET A 535 -0.44 -16.26 -24.84
C MET A 535 -0.58 -14.91 -25.56
N ILE A 536 -0.70 -13.82 -24.81
CA ILE A 536 -0.75 -12.48 -25.39
C ILE A 536 0.67 -11.99 -25.62
N VAL A 537 0.95 -11.59 -26.86
CA VAL A 537 2.29 -11.19 -27.34
C VAL A 537 2.37 -9.71 -27.71
N GLY A 538 1.25 -8.99 -27.66
CA GLY A 538 1.20 -7.55 -27.93
C GLY A 538 -0.21 -6.97 -27.85
N GLU A 539 -0.27 -5.66 -28.09
CA GLU A 539 -1.49 -4.85 -28.09
C GLU A 539 -1.92 -4.52 -29.51
N ASN A 540 -3.19 -4.76 -29.84
CA ASN A 540 -3.81 -4.32 -31.08
C ASN A 540 -4.44 -2.94 -30.87
N PRO A 541 -4.10 -1.90 -31.68
CA PRO A 541 -4.71 -0.57 -31.57
C PRO A 541 -6.22 -0.59 -31.85
N ARG A 542 -6.75 -1.66 -32.43
CA ARG A 542 -8.19 -1.88 -32.61
C ARG A 542 -8.77 -2.69 -31.48
N ALA A 543 -10.06 -2.53 -31.21
CA ALA A 543 -10.75 -3.19 -30.11
C ALA A 543 -10.86 -4.72 -30.26
N GLU A 544 -10.72 -5.27 -31.47
CA GLU A 544 -10.74 -6.72 -31.68
C GLU A 544 -9.41 -7.42 -31.38
N ASP A 545 -9.49 -8.62 -30.82
CA ASP A 545 -8.32 -9.49 -30.72
C ASP A 545 -7.93 -10.06 -32.08
N MET A 546 -6.63 -10.29 -32.27
CA MET A 546 -6.06 -10.86 -33.48
C MET A 546 -5.10 -11.99 -33.14
N ASP A 547 -5.40 -13.19 -33.65
CA ASP A 547 -4.49 -14.32 -33.58
C ASP A 547 -3.33 -14.13 -34.57
N VAL A 548 -2.10 -14.28 -34.08
CA VAL A 548 -0.86 -14.04 -34.81
C VAL A 548 0.12 -15.19 -34.63
N ASN A 549 1.00 -15.38 -35.61
CA ASN A 549 2.10 -16.33 -35.53
C ASN A 549 3.43 -15.60 -35.26
N PRO A 550 3.87 -15.49 -34.00
CA PRO A 550 5.12 -14.83 -33.63
C PRO A 550 6.37 -15.71 -33.83
N THR A 551 6.21 -16.97 -34.24
CA THR A 551 7.31 -17.94 -34.38
C THR A 551 7.66 -18.20 -35.85
N LYS A 552 7.17 -17.35 -36.75
CA LYS A 552 7.34 -17.52 -38.20
C LYS A 552 8.80 -17.31 -38.59
N GLU A 553 9.42 -18.33 -39.15
CA GLU A 553 10.77 -18.23 -39.69
C GLU A 553 10.78 -17.58 -41.08
N LYS A 554 11.90 -16.95 -41.42
CA LYS A 554 12.12 -16.38 -42.75
C LYS A 554 12.33 -17.50 -43.75
N LYS A 555 11.53 -17.52 -44.83
CA LYS A 555 11.80 -18.42 -45.96
C LYS A 555 13.09 -17.99 -46.64
N LEU A 556 14.06 -18.89 -46.74
CA LEU A 556 15.31 -18.67 -47.45
C LEU A 556 15.03 -18.37 -48.94
N THR A 557 15.04 -17.09 -49.30
CA THR A 557 15.20 -16.66 -50.69
C THR A 557 16.69 -16.51 -50.98
N ASN A 558 17.15 -16.85 -52.20
CA ASN A 558 18.56 -16.80 -52.63
C ASN A 558 19.22 -15.40 -52.59
N VAL A 559 18.58 -14.41 -51.95
CA VAL A 559 19.11 -13.06 -51.72
C VAL A 559 19.53 -12.97 -50.25
N ARG A 560 20.84 -12.81 -50.01
CA ARG A 560 21.42 -12.54 -48.69
C ARG A 560 21.01 -11.14 -48.23
N SER A 561 19.96 -11.03 -47.43
CA SER A 561 19.73 -9.87 -46.57
C SER A 561 20.28 -10.19 -45.18
N SER A 562 21.13 -9.32 -44.62
CA SER A 562 21.73 -9.44 -43.30
C SER A 562 20.66 -9.45 -42.20
N THR A 563 20.69 -10.45 -41.32
CA THR A 563 19.82 -10.53 -40.13
C THR A 563 20.06 -9.37 -39.14
N GLY A 564 21.22 -8.71 -39.22
CA GLY A 564 21.57 -7.55 -38.40
C GLY A 564 20.74 -6.30 -38.70
N ASP A 565 20.49 -5.99 -39.98
CA ASP A 565 19.74 -4.78 -40.39
C ASP A 565 18.26 -4.81 -39.92
N GLU A 566 17.67 -6.01 -39.79
CA GLU A 566 16.30 -6.16 -39.25
C GLU A 566 16.26 -5.95 -37.73
N LEU A 567 17.30 -6.35 -36.99
CA LEU A 567 17.40 -6.14 -35.55
C LEU A 567 17.55 -4.65 -35.19
N GLU A 568 18.29 -3.87 -35.98
CA GLU A 568 18.42 -2.41 -35.78
C GLU A 568 17.10 -1.64 -35.97
N ARG A 569 16.14 -2.22 -36.71
CA ARG A 569 14.82 -1.60 -37.01
C ARG A 569 13.68 -2.13 -36.14
N LEU A 570 13.95 -3.09 -35.27
CA LEU A 570 12.92 -3.66 -34.41
C LEU A 570 12.67 -2.72 -33.22
N ILE A 571 11.42 -2.33 -33.03
CA ILE A 571 11.02 -1.54 -31.85
C ILE A 571 11.17 -2.44 -30.62
N PRO A 572 11.86 -1.99 -29.55
CA PRO A 572 11.97 -2.76 -28.32
C PRO A 572 10.59 -3.12 -27.77
N ALA A 573 10.45 -4.35 -27.27
CA ALA A 573 9.20 -4.81 -26.67
C ALA A 573 8.85 -3.95 -25.45
N LYS A 574 7.57 -3.53 -25.36
CA LYS A 574 7.05 -2.79 -24.20
C LYS A 574 7.04 -3.73 -22.99
N GLN A 575 7.95 -3.49 -22.07
CA GLN A 575 7.99 -4.18 -20.78
C GLN A 575 6.92 -3.58 -19.87
N MET A 576 6.06 -4.43 -19.31
CA MET A 576 4.99 -4.03 -18.40
C MET A 576 5.22 -4.63 -17.02
N SER A 577 5.02 -3.84 -15.97
CA SER A 577 4.98 -4.34 -14.61
C SER A 577 3.78 -5.28 -14.41
N MET A 578 3.74 -6.03 -13.30
CA MET A 578 2.61 -6.89 -12.98
C MET A 578 1.31 -6.10 -12.85
N GLU A 579 1.37 -4.92 -12.25
CA GLU A 579 0.21 -4.03 -12.10
C GLU A 579 -0.31 -3.60 -13.48
N GLN A 580 0.57 -3.12 -14.36
CA GLN A 580 0.20 -2.75 -15.73
C GLN A 580 -0.38 -3.94 -16.52
N GLN A 581 0.10 -5.17 -16.27
CA GLN A 581 -0.47 -6.37 -16.88
C GLN A 581 -1.87 -6.71 -16.33
N LEU A 582 -2.11 -6.53 -15.03
CA LEU A 582 -3.42 -6.68 -14.39
C LEU A 582 -4.43 -5.66 -14.93
N GLU A 583 -4.01 -4.40 -15.07
CA GLU A 583 -4.81 -3.33 -15.66
C GLU A 583 -5.14 -3.62 -17.13
N PHE A 584 -4.18 -4.17 -17.88
CA PHE A 584 -4.38 -4.52 -19.28
C PHE A 584 -5.44 -5.61 -19.45
N CYS A 585 -5.51 -6.61 -18.56
CA CYS A 585 -6.36 -7.79 -18.75
C CYS A 585 -7.85 -7.49 -19.02
N ALA A 586 -8.38 -8.15 -20.06
CA ALA A 586 -9.80 -8.28 -20.31
C ALA A 586 -10.45 -9.41 -19.49
N GLY A 587 -11.79 -9.49 -19.50
CA GLY A 587 -12.53 -10.49 -18.71
C GLY A 587 -12.31 -11.95 -19.16
N ASP A 588 -11.84 -12.16 -20.39
CA ASP A 588 -11.44 -13.48 -20.93
C ASP A 588 -9.93 -13.72 -20.86
N GLU A 589 -9.21 -12.88 -20.11
CA GLU A 589 -7.75 -12.92 -19.94
C GLU A 589 -7.37 -13.09 -18.47
N CYS A 590 -6.16 -13.60 -18.26
CA CYS A 590 -5.56 -13.75 -16.95
C CYS A 590 -4.04 -13.62 -17.04
N LEU A 591 -3.41 -13.32 -15.91
CA LEU A 591 -1.97 -13.34 -15.75
C LEU A 591 -1.54 -14.75 -15.37
N GLU A 592 -0.54 -15.25 -16.06
CA GLU A 592 0.31 -16.34 -15.61
C GLU A 592 1.49 -15.73 -14.83
N VAL A 593 1.57 -16.05 -13.55
CA VAL A 593 2.60 -15.54 -12.64
C VAL A 593 3.53 -16.70 -12.29
N THR A 594 4.81 -16.56 -12.64
CA THR A 594 5.87 -17.50 -12.26
C THR A 594 7.03 -16.73 -11.63
N PRO A 595 7.92 -17.39 -10.87
CA PRO A 595 9.06 -16.72 -10.24
C PRO A 595 9.94 -15.99 -11.26
N ALA A 596 10.16 -16.60 -12.43
CA ALA A 596 10.98 -16.01 -13.49
C ALA A 596 10.24 -14.95 -14.31
N VAL A 597 8.98 -15.17 -14.68
CA VAL A 597 8.27 -14.33 -15.67
C VAL A 597 6.79 -14.17 -15.31
N VAL A 598 6.26 -12.98 -15.57
CA VAL A 598 4.82 -12.68 -15.56
C VAL A 598 4.35 -12.47 -17.00
N ARG A 599 3.26 -13.11 -17.38
CA ARG A 599 2.73 -13.11 -18.76
C ARG A 599 1.24 -12.96 -18.75
N ILE A 600 0.69 -12.38 -19.81
CA ILE A 600 -0.76 -12.34 -20.02
C ILE A 600 -1.15 -13.45 -21.00
N ARG A 601 -2.27 -14.11 -20.74
CA ARG A 601 -2.85 -15.13 -21.61
C ARG A 601 -4.36 -15.05 -21.63
N LYS A 602 -4.97 -15.69 -22.62
CA LYS A 602 -6.40 -16.00 -22.60
C LYS A 602 -6.70 -17.08 -21.57
N VAL A 603 -7.88 -17.02 -20.96
CA VAL A 603 -8.38 -18.08 -20.07
C VAL A 603 -8.58 -19.36 -20.89
N THR A 604 -9.29 -19.26 -22.01
CA THR A 604 -9.42 -20.31 -23.04
C THR A 604 -8.31 -20.14 -24.07
N LEU A 605 -7.34 -21.05 -24.09
CA LEU A 605 -6.18 -20.93 -24.96
C LEU A 605 -6.55 -21.09 -26.45
N ASN A 606 -7.33 -22.13 -26.76
CA ASN A 606 -7.60 -22.51 -28.15
C ASN A 606 -8.45 -21.48 -28.89
N ALA A 607 -7.99 -21.05 -30.08
CA ALA A 607 -8.68 -20.02 -30.86
C ALA A 607 -10.09 -20.43 -31.32
N ASN A 608 -10.30 -21.71 -31.66
CA ASN A 608 -11.62 -22.18 -32.11
C ASN A 608 -12.63 -22.20 -30.97
N ASP A 609 -12.19 -22.56 -29.76
CA ASP A 609 -13.07 -22.59 -28.60
C ASP A 609 -13.43 -21.17 -28.14
N ARG A 610 -12.47 -20.23 -28.15
CA ARG A 610 -12.76 -18.79 -27.97
C ARG A 610 -13.79 -18.27 -28.97
N ALA A 611 -13.68 -18.66 -30.24
CA ALA A 611 -14.65 -18.26 -31.26
C ALA A 611 -16.07 -18.81 -30.98
N LYS A 612 -16.18 -20.05 -30.48
CA LYS A 612 -17.45 -20.65 -30.07
C LYS A 612 -18.05 -19.92 -28.87
N GLU A 613 -17.25 -19.61 -27.85
CA GLU A 613 -17.66 -18.88 -26.65
C GLU A 613 -18.19 -17.49 -27.01
N ARG A 614 -17.45 -16.73 -27.82
CA ARG A 614 -17.88 -15.41 -28.31
C ARG A 614 -19.19 -15.46 -29.08
N ASN A 615 -19.40 -16.52 -29.88
CA ASN A 615 -20.66 -16.69 -30.62
C ASN A 615 -21.83 -17.10 -29.72
N ARG A 616 -21.58 -17.77 -28.60
CA ARG A 616 -22.61 -18.06 -27.58
C ARG A 616 -22.98 -16.80 -26.81
N ALA A 617 -21.99 -16.01 -26.38
CA ALA A 617 -22.20 -14.76 -25.65
C ALA A 617 -22.97 -13.70 -26.46
N LYS A 618 -22.83 -13.68 -27.79
CA LYS A 618 -23.64 -12.80 -28.67
C LYS A 618 -25.11 -13.21 -28.81
N LYS A 619 -25.47 -14.44 -28.42
CA LYS A 619 -26.82 -15.00 -28.55
C LYS A 619 -27.59 -15.01 -27.23
N ALA A 620 -26.88 -14.98 -26.11
CA ALA A 620 -27.43 -14.73 -24.78
C ALA A 620 -27.65 -13.22 -24.62
#